data_AF-A0A3D3MLT0-F1
#
_entry.id   AF-A0A3D3MLT0-F1
#
_cell.length_a   1.000
_cell.length_b   1.000
_cell.length_c   1.000
_cell.angle_alpha   90.00
_cell.angle_beta   90.00
_cell.angle_gamma   90.00
#
_symmetry.space_group_name_H-M   'P 1'
#
loop_
_entity.id
_entity.type
_entity.pdbx_description
1 polymer ?
#
loop_
_entity_poly.entity_id
_entity_poly.type
_entity_poly.pdbx_seq_one_letter_code
_entity_poly.pdbx_strand_id
1 'polypeptide(L)' 'MTDYFGFFVKVMVISIIIGVATIIFIPLKKYRIAKILLLILAGILFIIGAGGCFLMSVSNVGSYRY' A
#
# COMPACT_ATOMS: atom_id res chain seq x y z
N MET A 1 -5.36 0.95 -18.77
CA MET A 1 -4.46 0.20 -17.86
C MET A 1 -3.53 1.12 -17.08
N THR A 2 -2.98 2.16 -17.71
CA THR A 2 -2.11 3.18 -17.08
C THR A 2 -2.74 3.91 -15.89
N ASP A 3 -4.02 4.29 -15.96
CA ASP A 3 -4.70 4.99 -14.85
C ASP A 3 -4.85 4.12 -13.59
N TYR A 4 -5.12 2.83 -13.78
CA TYR A 4 -5.21 1.86 -12.69
C TYR A 4 -3.84 1.54 -12.07
N PHE A 5 -2.79 1.44 -12.89
CA PHE A 5 -1.42 1.29 -12.37
C PHE A 5 -1.02 2.51 -11.53
N GLY A 6 -1.31 3.72 -12.01
CA GLY A 6 -1.09 4.96 -11.26
C GLY A 6 -1.88 5.02 -9.94
N PHE A 7 -3.10 4.48 -9.92
CA PHE A 7 -3.90 4.35 -8.70
C PHE A 7 -3.22 3.43 -7.67
N PHE A 8 -2.79 2.23 -8.06
CA PHE A 8 -2.15 1.29 -7.15
C PHE A 8 -0.79 1.78 -6.63
N VAL A 9 -0.01 2.48 -7.46
CA VAL A 9 1.22 3.16 -7.03
C VAL A 9 0.92 4.21 -5.96
N LYS A 10 -0.10 5.05 -6.16
CA LYS A 10 -0.51 6.05 -5.17
C LYS A 10 -0.97 5.42 -3.86
N VAL A 11 -1.73 4.32 -3.92
CA VAL A 11 -2.17 3.56 -2.73
C VAL A 11 -0.96 3.05 -1.93
N MET A 12 0.06 2.53 -2.62
CA MET A 12 1.31 2.06 -2.00
C MET A 12 2.09 3.20 -1.34
N VAL A 13 2.19 4.36 -2.00
CA VAL A 13 2.87 5.54 -1.45
C VAL A 13 2.15 6.04 -0.19
N ILE A 14 0.82 6.16 -0.24
CA ILE A 14 0.01 6.60 0.90
C ILE A 14 0.15 5.62 2.07
N SER A 15 0.15 4.30 1.81
CA SER A 15 0.32 3.31 2.88
C SER A 15 1.69 3.41 3.56
N ILE A 16 2.76 3.68 2.80
CA ILE A 16 4.11 3.89 3.36
C ILE A 16 4.12 5.15 4.22
N ILE A 17 3.55 6.27 3.73
CA ILE A 17 3.48 7.53 4.49
C ILE A 17 2.75 7.32 5.81
N ILE A 18 1.60 6.64 5.79
CA ILE A 18 0.84 6.32 7.01
C ILE A 18 1.69 5.46 7.95
N GLY A 19 2.36 4.42 7.44
CA GLY A 19 3.23 3.57 8.25
C GLY A 19 4.34 4.35 8.96
N VAL A 20 5.07 5.19 8.22
CA VAL A 20 6.16 6.02 8.74
C VAL A 20 5.63 7.04 9.75
N ALA A 21 4.54 7.74 9.44
CA ALA A 21 3.93 8.71 10.35
C ALA A 21 3.45 8.04 11.65
N THR A 22 2.86 6.86 11.54
CA THR A 22 2.40 6.06 12.70
C THR A 22 3.59 5.65 13.59
N ILE A 23 4.74 5.32 13.00
CA ILE A 23 5.95 4.97 13.75
C ILE A 23 6.52 6.18 14.49
N ILE A 24 6.69 7.31 13.80
CA ILE A 24 7.36 8.53 14.30
C ILE A 24 6.48 9.29 15.32
N PHE A 25 5.22 9.54 15.00
CA PHE A 25 4.40 10.49 15.76
C PHE A 25 3.59 9.83 16.89
N ILE A 26 3.34 8.52 16.85
CA ILE A 26 2.48 7.86 17.85
C ILE A 26 3.32 7.16 18.94
N PRO A 27 3.32 7.65 20.19
CA PRO A 27 4.05 7.02 21.28
C PRO A 27 3.41 5.68 21.69
N LEU A 28 4.22 4.62 21.72
CA LEU A 28 3.80 3.24 22.00
C LEU A 28 3.14 3.04 23.37
N LYS A 29 3.54 3.82 24.38
CA LYS A 29 3.09 3.63 25.77
C LYS A 29 1.62 4.00 26.02
N LYS A 30 1.05 4.92 25.23
CA LYS A 30 -0.29 5.47 25.48
C LYS A 30 -1.35 4.99 24.48
N TYR A 31 -0.96 4.69 23.25
CA TYR A 31 -1.89 4.38 22.14
C TYR A 31 -1.57 3.04 21.47
N ARG A 32 -1.09 2.06 22.24
CA ARG A 32 -0.57 0.79 21.71
C ARG A 32 -1.54 0.09 20.75
N ILE A 33 -2.82 -0.01 21.13
CA ILE A 33 -3.87 -0.66 20.33
C ILE A 33 -4.13 0.11 19.03
N ALA A 34 -4.33 1.43 19.12
CA ALA A 34 -4.58 2.26 17.95
C ALA A 34 -3.40 2.25 16.96
N LYS A 35 -2.16 2.25 17.48
CA LYS A 35 -0.94 2.16 16.67
C LYS A 35 -0.85 0.84 15.91
N ILE A 36 -1.16 -0.28 16.57
CA ILE A 36 -1.18 -1.60 15.94
C ILE A 36 -2.26 -1.66 14.87
N LEU A 37 -3.47 -1.15 15.15
CA LEU A 37 -4.58 -1.12 14.19
C LEU A 37 -4.21 -0.30 12.94
N LEU A 38 -3.60 0.88 13.12
CA LEU A 38 -3.12 1.73 12.02
C LEU A 38 -2.04 1.04 11.18
N LEU A 39 -1.10 0.34 11.82
CA LEU A 39 -0.08 -0.43 11.11
C LEU A 39 -0.68 -1.60 10.30
N ILE A 40 -1.69 -2.28 10.85
CA ILE A 40 -2.41 -3.35 10.14
C ILE A 40 -3.12 -2.77 8.90
N LEU A 41 -3.84 -1.65 9.05
CA LEU A 41 -4.50 -0.98 7.93
C LEU A 41 -3.50 -0.52 6.86
N ALA A 42 -2.38 0.07 7.27
CA ALA A 42 -1.30 0.45 6.36
C ALA A 42 -0.71 -0.77 5.63
N GLY A 43 -0.52 -1.89 6.33
CA GLY A 43 -0.05 -3.14 5.73
C GLY A 43 -1.01 -3.71 4.69
N ILE A 44 -2.32 -3.72 4.97
CA ILE A 44 -3.35 -4.18 4.03
C ILE A 44 -3.35 -3.31 2.77
N LEU A 45 -3.33 -1.98 2.93
CA LEU A 45 -3.27 -1.05 1.82
C LEU A 45 -2.01 -1.26 0.97
N PHE A 46 -0.86 -1.52 1.62
CA PHE A 46 0.38 -1.81 0.93
C PHE A 46 0.30 -3.11 0.11
N ILE A 47 -0.28 -4.18 0.67
CA ILE A 47 -0.47 -5.45 -0.04
C ILE A 47 -1.40 -5.28 -1.24
N ILE A 48 -2.48 -4.52 -1.11
CA ILE A 48 -3.41 -4.23 -2.21
C ILE A 48 -2.71 -3.41 -3.30
N GLY A 49 -1.95 -2.38 -2.93
CA GLY A 49 -1.17 -1.57 -3.87
C GLY A 49 -0.13 -2.39 -4.62
N ALA A 50 0.70 -3.16 -3.90
CA ALA A 50 1.72 -4.00 -4.50
C ALA A 50 1.13 -5.13 -5.36
N GLY A 51 0.09 -5.81 -4.86
CA GLY A 51 -0.61 -6.88 -5.58
C GLY A 51 -1.30 -6.38 -6.84
N GLY A 52 -1.95 -5.23 -6.77
CA GLY A 52 -2.56 -4.56 -7.93
C GLY A 52 -1.53 -4.20 -8.98
N CYS A 53 -0.40 -3.60 -8.59
CA CYS A 53 0.71 -3.32 -9.51
C CYS A 53 1.30 -4.59 -10.15
N PHE A 54 1.46 -5.66 -9.36
CA PHE A 54 1.98 -6.94 -9.84
C PHE A 54 1.07 -7.59 -10.88
N LEU A 55 -0.23 -7.69 -10.57
CA LEU A 55 -1.23 -8.22 -11.50
C LEU A 55 -1.30 -7.39 -12.78
N MET A 56 -1.29 -6.06 -12.67
CA MET A 56 -1.28 -5.18 -13.85
C MET A 56 -0.03 -5.41 -14.71
N SER A 57 1.14 -5.56 -14.08
CA SER A 57 2.41 -5.78 -14.79
C SER A 57 2.39 -7.10 -15.54
N VAL A 58 1.89 -8.18 -14.92
CA VAL A 58 1.75 -9.50 -15.56
C VAL A 58 0.72 -9.46 -16.70
N SER A 59 -0.43 -8.82 -16.49
CA SER A 59 -1.45 -8.65 -17.54
C SER A 59 -0.95 -7.81 -18.71
N ASN A 60 -0.16 -6.77 -18.47
CA ASN A 60 0.39 -5.93 -19.53
C ASN A 60 1.41 -6.73 -20.37
N VAL A 61 2.28 -7.53 -19.74
CA VAL A 61 3.21 -8.44 -20.45
C VAL A 61 2.47 -9.52 -21.26
N GLY A 62 1.34 -10.02 -20.75
CA GLY A 62 0.49 -10.97 -21.48
C GLY A 62 -0.19 -10.38 -22.71
N SER A 63 -0.52 -9.08 -22.69
CA SER A 63 -1.18 -8.39 -23.80
C SER A 63 -0.27 -8.08 -24.99
N TYR A 64 1.06 -8.07 -24.82
CA TYR A 64 2.00 -7.90 -25.95
C TYR A 64 2.34 -9.21 -26.67
N ARG A 65 1.85 -10.35 -26.16
CA ARG A 65 2.09 -11.69 -26.72
C ARG A 65 0.98 -12.16 -27.67
N TYR A 66 -0.03 -11.34 -27.92
CA TYR A 66 -1.10 -11.57 -28.89
C TYR A 66 -1.25 -10.37 -29.81
#